data_AF-A0A836PMJ9-F1
#
_entry.id   AF-A0A836PMJ9-F1
#
_cell.length_a   1.000
_cell.length_b   1.000
_cell.length_c   1.000
_cell.angle_alpha   90.00
_cell.angle_beta   90.00
_cell.angle_gamma   90.00
#
_symmetry.space_group_name_H-M   'P 1'
#
loop_
_entity.id
_entity.type
_entity.pdbx_description
1 polymer ?
#
loop_
_entity_poly.entity_id
_entity_poly.type
_entity_poly.pdbx_seq_one_letter_code
_entity_poly.pdbx_strand_id
1 'polypeptide(L)' 'MATTITGKLNKPANVFQAGESTGFGIRLGVKYRDPKTKEDAWCNYSAVIFAKSAGQIQFYQNALIEGSIVEV' A
#
# COMPACT_ATOMS: atom_id res chain seq x y z
N MET A 1 2.84 -12.83 -15.64
CA MET A 1 3.29 -11.42 -15.66
C MET A 1 3.07 -10.89 -14.26
N ALA A 2 4.11 -10.39 -13.59
CA ALA A 2 4.02 -9.86 -12.23
C ALA A 2 4.23 -8.34 -12.28
N THR A 3 3.46 -7.60 -11.50
CA THR A 3 3.61 -6.15 -11.33
C THR A 3 3.97 -5.93 -9.88
N THR A 4 5.13 -5.34 -9.62
CA THR A 4 5.51 -4.89 -8.28
C THR A 4 5.54 -3.37 -8.23
N ILE A 5 5.04 -2.81 -7.13
CA ILE A 5 5.00 -1.36 -6.91
C ILE A 5 5.60 -1.07 -5.55
N THR A 6 6.70 -0.32 -5.53
CA THR A 6 7.30 0.20 -4.31
C THR A 6 6.86 1.64 -4.08
N GLY A 7 6.42 1.98 -2.87
CA GLY A 7 6.08 3.35 -2.51
C GLY A 7 6.18 3.62 -1.01
N LYS A 8 6.27 4.91 -0.67
CA LYS A 8 6.24 5.38 0.72
C LYS A 8 4.79 5.67 1.12
N LEU A 9 4.37 5.13 2.26
CA LEU A 9 3.06 5.42 2.83
C LEU A 9 3.03 6.86 3.34
N ASN A 10 2.14 7.68 2.78
CA ASN A 10 1.90 9.05 3.29
C ASN A 10 0.89 9.07 4.45
N LYS A 11 0.19 7.96 4.68
CA LYS A 11 -0.76 7.75 5.78
C LYS A 11 -0.63 6.30 6.23
N PRO A 12 -0.91 5.99 7.51
CA PRO A 12 -0.96 4.61 7.99
C PRO A 12 -2.02 3.81 7.21
N ALA A 13 -1.85 2.48 7.18
CA ALA A 13 -2.82 1.59 6.56
C ALA A 13 -4.18 1.69 7.26
N ASN A 14 -5.25 1.61 6.46
CA ASN A 14 -6.59 1.50 7.00
C ASN A 14 -6.85 0.06 7.46
N VAL A 15 -7.08 -0.15 8.75
CA VAL A 15 -7.29 -1.48 9.33
C VAL A 15 -8.78 -1.77 9.42
N PHE A 16 -9.22 -2.92 8.92
CA PHE A 16 -10.61 -3.35 9.00
C PHE A 16 -10.72 -4.86 9.17
N GLN A 17 -11.82 -5.34 9.75
CA GLN A 17 -12.11 -6.77 9.82
C GLN A 17 -12.69 -7.26 8.49
N ALA A 18 -12.14 -8.35 7.97
CA ALA A 18 -12.51 -8.99 6.71
C ALA A 18 -12.79 -10.48 6.97
N GLY A 19 -13.97 -10.75 7.55
CA GLY A 19 -14.35 -12.09 7.99
C GLY A 19 -13.41 -12.58 9.09
N GLU A 20 -12.72 -13.69 8.85
CA GLU A 20 -11.73 -14.28 9.77
C GLU A 20 -10.33 -13.65 9.67
N SER A 21 -10.14 -12.66 8.79
CA SER A 21 -8.84 -12.01 8.56
C SER A 21 -8.92 -10.53 8.89
N THR A 22 -7.80 -9.94 9.29
CA THR A 22 -7.67 -8.48 9.34
C THR A 22 -7.14 -7.98 7.99
N GLY A 23 -7.84 -7.02 7.40
CA GLY A 23 -7.44 -6.34 6.16
C GLY A 23 -6.70 -5.03 6.48
N PHE A 24 -5.64 -4.77 5.72
CA PHE A 24 -4.85 -3.55 5.76
C PHE A 24 -4.88 -2.89 4.38
N GLY A 25 -5.66 -1.82 4.25
CA GLY A 25 -5.76 -1.05 3.01
C GLY A 25 -4.67 0.00 2.91
N ILE A 26 -3.88 -0.04 1.83
CA ILE A 26 -2.84 0.95 1.53
C ILE A 26 -3.06 1.60 0.17
N ARG A 27 -2.58 2.84 0.03
CA ARG A 27 -2.60 3.59 -1.22
C ARG A 27 -1.19 4.05 -1.56
N LEU A 28 -0.77 3.77 -2.78
CA LEU A 28 0.54 4.13 -3.31
C LEU A 28 0.34 5.02 -4.53
N GLY A 29 1.20 6.02 -4.70
CA GLY A 29 1.17 6.91 -5.85
C GLY A 29 2.53 6.95 -6.51
N VAL A 30 2.59 6.65 -7.81
CA VAL A 30 3.81 6.77 -8.61
C VAL A 30 3.66 7.99 -9.50
N LYS A 31 4.53 8.97 -9.29
CA LYS A 31 4.67 10.11 -10.19
C LYS A 31 5.44 9.65 -11.43
N TYR A 32 4.92 9.94 -12.60
CA TYR A 32 5.62 9.73 -13.87
C TYR A 32 5.47 10.95 -14.76
N ARG A 33 6.41 11.13 -15.68
CA ARG A 33 6.34 12.21 -16.66
C ARG A 33 5.71 11.69 -17.94
N ASP A 34 4.63 12.34 -18.38
CA ASP A 34 4.02 11.99 -19.66
C ASP A 34 4.96 12.43 -20.81
N PRO A 35 5.39 11.52 -21.70
CA PRO A 35 6.33 11.86 -22.76
C PRO A 35 5.71 12.78 -23.84
N LYS A 36 4.38 12.83 -23.96
CA LYS A 36 3.67 13.63 -24.96
C LYS A 36 3.40 15.04 -24.46
N THR A 37 2.84 15.18 -23.26
CA THR A 37 2.50 16.51 -22.70
C THR A 37 3.66 17.16 -21.97
N LYS A 38 4.70 16.37 -21.61
CA LYS A 38 5.84 16.76 -20.77
C LYS A 38 5.45 17.19 -19.36
N GLU A 39 4.20 16.96 -18.95
CA GLU A 39 3.66 17.28 -17.63
C GLU A 39 3.84 16.12 -16.66
N ASP A 40 3.72 16.46 -15.38
CA ASP A 40 3.75 15.49 -14.29
C ASP A 40 2.37 14.84 -14.12
N ALA A 41 2.33 13.52 -14.27
CA ALA A 41 1.14 12.71 -14.05
C ALA A 41 1.34 11.75 -12.86
N TRP A 42 0.23 11.25 -12.32
CA TRP A 42 0.24 10.36 -11.16
C TRP A 42 -0.56 9.10 -11.46
N CYS A 43 0.05 7.95 -11.22
CA CYS A 43 -0.64 6.66 -11.22
C CYS A 43 -0.89 6.24 -9.76
N ASN A 44 -2.15 6.09 -9.39
CA ASN A 44 -2.55 5.72 -8.04
C ASN A 44 -2.92 4.24 -7.99
N TYR A 45 -2.30 3.51 -7.06
CA TYR A 45 -2.56 2.12 -6.77
C TYR A 45 -3.23 2.00 -5.41
N SER A 46 -4.15 1.04 -5.31
CA SER A 46 -4.77 0.65 -4.04
C SER A 46 -4.59 -0.85 -3.87
N ALA A 47 -4.10 -1.25 -2.70
CA ALA A 47 -3.87 -2.64 -2.36
C ALA A 47 -4.43 -2.95 -0.98
N VAL A 48 -4.80 -4.21 -0.77
CA VAL A 48 -5.26 -4.72 0.53
C VAL A 48 -4.43 -5.95 0.87
N ILE A 49 -3.81 -5.91 2.05
CA ILE A 49 -3.08 -7.05 2.62
C ILE A 49 -3.99 -7.72 3.63
N PHE A 50 -4.18 -9.04 3.51
CA PHE A 50 -4.97 -9.82 4.46
C PHE A 50 -4.04 -10.65 5.34
N ALA A 51 -4.25 -10.56 6.66
CA ALA A 51 -3.53 -11.36 7.64
C ALA A 51 -4.51 -12.11 8.54
N LYS A 52 -4.26 -13.41 8.73
CA LYS A 52 -5.06 -14.30 9.62
C LYS A 52 -4.37 -14.56 10.95
N SER A 53 -3.04 -14.70 10.94
CA SER A 53 -2.28 -14.99 12.15
C SER A 53 -2.12 -13.74 13.01
N ALA A 54 -2.36 -13.88 14.32
CA ALA A 54 -2.21 -12.79 15.28
C ALA A 54 -0.82 -12.12 15.21
N GLY A 55 0.25 -12.90 15.02
CA GLY A 55 1.61 -12.37 14.88
C GLY A 55 1.80 -11.52 13.62
N GLN A 56 1.21 -11.93 12.49
CA GLN A 56 1.24 -11.13 11.25
C GLN A 56 0.43 -9.84 11.41
N ILE A 57 -0.76 -9.93 12.01
CA ILE A 57 -1.62 -8.76 12.25
C ILE A 57 -0.86 -7.73 13.08
N GLN A 58 -0.23 -8.16 14.17
CA GLN A 58 0.54 -7.28 15.05
C GLN A 58 1.77 -6.69 14.35
N PHE A 59 2.46 -7.47 13.52
CA PHE A 59 3.54 -6.97 12.69
C PHE A 59 3.06 -5.87 11.73
N TYR A 60 1.99 -6.12 10.97
CA TYR A 60 1.48 -5.16 9.99
C TYR A 60 0.90 -3.90 10.63
N GLN A 61 0.31 -4.00 11.83
CA GLN A 61 -0.11 -2.82 12.60
C GLN A 61 1.06 -1.88 12.94
N ASN A 62 2.23 -2.43 13.23
CA ASN A 62 3.43 -1.64 13.56
C ASN A 62 4.22 -1.22 12.32
N ALA A 63 4.18 -2.03 11.26
CA ALA A 63 4.98 -1.81 10.05
C ALA A 63 4.28 -0.92 9.01
N LEU A 64 2.95 -0.98 8.88
CA LEU A 64 2.19 -0.23 7.88
C LEU A 64 1.75 1.16 8.41
N ILE A 65 2.71 1.92 8.90
CA ILE A 65 2.54 3.28 9.41
C ILE A 65 2.98 4.32 8.37
N GLU A 66 2.69 5.59 8.63
CA GLU A 66 3.18 6.69 7.81
C GLU A 66 4.72 6.71 7.76
N GLY A 67 5.27 6.95 6.57
CA GLY A 67 6.71 6.96 6.32
C GLY A 67 7.28 5.59 5.95
N SER A 68 6.56 4.49 6.20
CA SER A 68 7.02 3.16 5.81
C SER A 68 7.12 2.99 4.30
N ILE A 69 8.18 2.33 3.84
CA ILE A 69 8.37 1.93 2.44
C ILE A 69 7.82 0.51 2.30
N VAL A 70 6.90 0.33 1.36
CA VAL A 70 6.23 -0.95 1.11
C VAL A 70 6.34 -1.29 -0.37
N GLU A 71 6.62 -2.56 -0.67
CA GLU A 71 6.52 -3.16 -1.99
C GLU A 71 5.37 -4.16 -2.00
N VAL A 72 4.52 -4.10 -3.02
CA VAL A 72 3.36 -4.97 -3.22
C VAL A 72 3.42 -5.59 -4.60
#